data_AF-A0A149VJ74-F1
#
_entry.id   AF-A0A149VJ74-F1
#
_cell.length_a   1.000
_cell.length_b   1.000
_cell.length_c   1.000
_cell.angle_alpha   90.00
_cell.angle_beta   90.00
_cell.angle_gamma   90.00
#
_symmetry.space_group_name_H-M   'P 1'
#
loop_
_entity.id
_entity.type
_entity.pdbx_description
1 polymer ?
#
loop_
_entity_poly.entity_id
_entity_poly.type
_entity_poly.pdbx_seq_one_letter_code
_entity_poly.pdbx_strand_id
1 'polypeptide(L)'
;MASSTIINIPTDDKVFESNCIPLFAGLLNDPNVKPVGTRGKKQFGLDLIGKRDRNPRQPVGIQCKLITRGAKLRETMIRKEVEQAMSIEPALTEFYIVTTATDDAAYDFLATKLAQEQAKRGRTVDAEISQKGCT
;
A
#
# COMPACT_ATOMS: atom_id res chain seq x y z
N MET A 1 -6.98 -11.71 -21.47
CA MET A 1 -8.08 -12.05 -20.54
C MET A 1 -7.73 -11.44 -19.20
N ALA A 2 -8.44 -10.40 -18.76
CA ALA A 2 -8.23 -9.84 -17.43
C ALA A 2 -8.80 -10.85 -16.43
N SER A 3 -7.92 -11.52 -15.70
CA SER A 3 -8.32 -12.38 -14.59
C SER A 3 -9.03 -11.49 -13.55
N SER A 4 -10.33 -11.66 -13.39
CA SER A 4 -11.10 -11.04 -12.32
C SER A 4 -10.64 -11.66 -11.00
N THR A 5 -9.67 -11.02 -10.35
CA THR A 5 -9.24 -11.41 -9.00
C THR A 5 -10.38 -11.13 -8.03
N ILE A 6 -11.16 -12.17 -7.73
CA ILE A 6 -12.16 -12.14 -6.65
C ILE A 6 -11.39 -12.06 -5.34
N ILE A 7 -11.53 -10.93 -4.63
CA ILE A 7 -10.93 -10.72 -3.32
C ILE A 7 -12.01 -10.97 -2.28
N ASN A 8 -11.89 -12.06 -1.52
CA ASN A 8 -12.79 -12.36 -0.41
C ASN A 8 -12.73 -11.25 0.64
N ILE A 9 -13.86 -10.95 1.28
CA ILE A 9 -13.91 -10.00 2.39
C ILE A 9 -12.93 -10.49 3.48
N PRO A 10 -11.90 -9.69 3.80
CA PRO A 10 -10.92 -10.09 4.80
C PRO A 10 -11.56 -10.13 6.19
N THR A 11 -11.29 -11.20 6.94
CA THR A 11 -11.74 -11.37 8.32
C THR A 11 -10.81 -10.72 9.34
N ASP A 12 -9.53 -10.53 8.96
CA ASP A 12 -8.47 -9.94 9.78
C ASP A 12 -7.37 -9.32 8.89
N ASP A 13 -6.44 -8.59 9.51
CA ASP A 13 -5.34 -7.91 8.81
C ASP A 13 -4.46 -8.88 7.99
N LYS A 14 -4.19 -10.09 8.48
CA LYS A 14 -3.33 -11.05 7.77
C LYS A 14 -4.00 -11.61 6.52
N VAL A 15 -5.31 -11.86 6.60
CA VAL A 15 -6.11 -12.24 5.42
C VAL A 15 -6.14 -11.10 4.42
N PHE A 16 -6.26 -9.85 4.87
CA PHE A 16 -6.21 -8.69 4.00
C PHE A 16 -4.85 -8.53 3.30
N GLU A 17 -3.75 -8.62 4.04
CA GLU A 17 -2.39 -8.61 3.50
C GLU A 17 -2.19 -9.73 2.46
N SER A 18 -2.64 -10.94 2.78
CA SER A 18 -2.52 -12.10 1.88
C SER A 18 -3.31 -11.89 0.58
N ASN A 19 -4.49 -11.28 0.67
CA ASN A 19 -5.32 -10.94 -0.48
C ASN A 19 -4.69 -9.83 -1.36
N CYS A 20 -3.88 -8.96 -0.77
CA CYS A 20 -3.17 -7.91 -1.52
C CYS A 20 -2.00 -8.47 -2.35
N ILE A 21 -1.39 -9.59 -1.96
CA ILE A 21 -0.26 -10.19 -2.71
C ILE A 21 -0.59 -10.43 -4.19
N PRO A 22 -1.64 -11.21 -4.56
CA PRO A 22 -1.94 -11.45 -5.98
C PRO A 22 -2.37 -10.18 -6.73
N LEU A 23 -3.01 -9.23 -6.02
CA LEU A 23 -3.38 -7.93 -6.61
C LEU A 23 -2.14 -7.15 -7.04
N PHE A 24 -1.19 -6.98 -6.12
CA PHE A 24 0.04 -6.23 -6.40
C PHE A 24 1.01 -7.02 -7.29
N ALA A 25 0.99 -8.35 -7.25
CA ALA A 25 1.78 -9.14 -8.20
C ALA A 25 1.36 -8.86 -9.65
N GLY A 26 0.05 -8.71 -9.90
CA GLY A 26 -0.48 -8.29 -11.19
C GLY A 26 -0.21 -6.82 -11.50
N LEU A 27 -0.51 -5.91 -10.56
CA LEU A 27 -0.34 -4.46 -10.74
C LEU A 27 1.11 -4.05 -11.02
N LEU A 28 2.05 -4.66 -10.30
CA LEU A 28 3.48 -4.39 -10.44
C LEU A 28 4.15 -5.21 -11.53
N ASN A 29 3.44 -6.19 -12.11
CA ASN A 29 4.04 -7.19 -13.00
C ASN A 29 5.24 -7.90 -12.34
N ASP A 30 5.11 -8.23 -11.06
CA ASP A 30 6.14 -8.91 -10.26
C ASP A 30 5.56 -10.07 -9.45
N PRO A 31 5.85 -11.33 -9.82
CA PRO A 31 5.38 -12.50 -9.08
C PRO A 31 6.06 -12.66 -7.71
N ASN A 32 7.05 -11.82 -7.37
CA ASN A 32 7.80 -11.89 -6.11
C ASN A 32 7.30 -10.92 -5.04
N VAL A 33 6.14 -10.28 -5.24
CA VAL A 33 5.47 -9.55 -4.17
C VAL A 33 5.29 -10.47 -2.98
N LYS A 34 5.75 -10.01 -1.80
CA LYS A 34 5.74 -10.84 -0.60
C LYS A 34 5.61 -10.01 0.67
N PRO A 35 5.20 -10.62 1.79
CA PRO A 35 5.24 -9.98 3.09
C PRO A 35 6.66 -9.58 3.49
N VAL A 36 6.78 -8.43 4.13
CA VAL A 36 8.01 -7.97 4.75
C VAL A 36 8.23 -8.76 6.03
N GLY A 37 9.35 -9.49 6.11
CA GLY A 37 9.63 -10.38 7.23
C GLY A 37 9.72 -9.63 8.58
N THR A 38 8.95 -10.09 9.56
CA THR A 38 8.79 -9.48 10.89
C THR A 38 9.83 -9.90 11.94
N ARG A 39 10.78 -10.77 11.57
CA ARG A 39 11.77 -11.32 12.52
C ARG A 39 12.82 -10.25 12.89
N GLY A 40 12.49 -9.45 13.90
CA GLY A 40 13.44 -8.69 14.73
C GLY A 40 13.67 -7.23 14.38
N LYS A 41 12.96 -6.64 13.42
CA LYS A 41 13.04 -5.20 13.11
C LYS A 41 11.67 -4.54 13.15
N LYS A 42 11.64 -3.27 13.56
CA LYS A 42 10.46 -2.39 13.41
C LYS A 42 9.99 -2.48 11.96
N GLN A 43 8.79 -2.98 11.73
CA GLN A 43 8.13 -2.87 10.44
C GLN A 43 7.96 -1.36 10.20
N PHE A 44 8.68 -0.79 9.24
CA PHE A 44 8.73 0.64 8.95
C PHE A 44 7.42 1.12 8.27
N GLY A 45 6.26 0.67 8.75
CA GLY A 45 4.99 0.86 8.07
C GLY A 45 4.98 0.19 6.70
N LEU A 46 5.48 -1.06 6.64
CA LEU A 46 5.48 -1.85 5.40
C LEU A 46 5.02 -3.28 5.67
N ASP A 47 3.94 -3.68 5.00
CA ASP A 47 3.40 -5.04 5.10
C ASP A 47 3.88 -5.91 3.94
N LEU A 48 3.89 -5.37 2.72
CA LEU A 48 4.38 -6.06 1.52
C LEU A 48 5.46 -5.27 0.79
N ILE A 49 6.32 -6.00 0.07
CA ILE A 49 7.32 -5.43 -0.82
C ILE A 49 7.30 -6.14 -2.16
N GLY A 50 7.46 -5.36 -3.22
CA GLY A 50 7.57 -5.82 -4.60
C GLY A 50 8.48 -4.91 -5.42
N LYS A 51 8.48 -5.12 -6.73
CA LYS A 51 9.26 -4.32 -7.69
C LYS A 51 8.45 -4.06 -8.93
N ARG A 52 8.44 -2.84 -9.44
CA ARG A 52 7.79 -2.54 -10.73
C ARG A 52 8.53 -3.27 -11.85
N ASP A 53 7.80 -4.03 -12.67
CA ASP A 53 8.32 -4.81 -13.79
C ASP A 53 9.52 -5.71 -13.44
N ARG A 54 9.55 -6.22 -12.20
CA ARG A 54 10.67 -6.99 -11.63
C ARG A 54 12.01 -6.24 -11.60
N ASN A 55 12.01 -4.92 -11.75
CA ASN A 55 13.21 -4.11 -11.77
C ASN A 55 13.75 -3.86 -10.35
N PRO A 56 14.96 -4.32 -9.99
CA PRO A 56 15.53 -4.10 -8.65
C PRO A 56 15.80 -2.62 -8.32
N ARG A 57 15.82 -1.74 -9.33
CA ARG A 57 15.94 -0.29 -9.14
C ARG A 57 14.61 0.41 -8.89
N GLN A 58 13.50 -0.32 -8.94
CA GLN A 58 12.15 0.22 -8.71
C GLN A 58 11.45 -0.54 -7.58
N PRO A 59 12.01 -0.54 -6.35
CA PRO A 59 11.37 -1.16 -5.19
C PRO A 59 10.05 -0.43 -4.85
N VAL A 60 9.01 -1.23 -4.65
CA VAL A 60 7.67 -0.76 -4.33
C VAL A 60 7.25 -1.27 -2.96
N GLY A 61 6.82 -0.35 -2.11
CA GLY A 61 6.31 -0.65 -0.78
C GLY A 61 4.78 -0.62 -0.72
N ILE A 62 4.17 -1.52 0.05
CA ILE A 62 2.73 -1.54 0.27
C ILE A 62 2.43 -1.67 1.76
N GLN A 63 1.64 -0.74 2.29
CA GLN A 63 1.02 -0.83 3.60
C GLN A 63 -0.45 -1.17 3.43
N CYS A 64 -0.90 -2.24 4.09
CA CYS A 64 -2.28 -2.66 4.16
C CYS A 64 -2.90 -2.13 5.46
N LYS A 65 -4.14 -1.67 5.41
CA LYS A 65 -4.91 -1.27 6.59
C LYS A 65 -6.34 -1.77 6.52
N LEU A 66 -6.67 -2.75 7.34
CA LEU A 66 -8.05 -3.16 7.52
C LEU A 66 -8.76 -2.16 8.43
N ILE A 67 -9.81 -1.51 7.91
CA ILE A 67 -10.66 -0.60 8.67
C ILE A 67 -12.01 -1.29 8.88
N THR A 68 -12.28 -1.68 10.14
CA THR A 68 -13.56 -2.26 10.56
C THR A 68 -14.58 -1.17 10.91
N ARG A 69 -15.88 -1.50 10.84
CA ARG A 69 -16.99 -0.54 10.92
C ARG A 69 -16.85 0.44 12.10
N GLY A 70 -16.71 1.72 11.78
CA GLY A 70 -16.66 2.84 12.74
C GLY A 70 -15.26 3.46 12.92
N ALA A 71 -14.19 2.77 12.51
CA ALA A 71 -12.86 3.35 12.50
C ALA A 71 -12.67 4.28 11.29
N LYS A 72 -12.00 5.41 11.51
CA LYS A 72 -11.61 6.34 10.43
C LYS A 72 -10.10 6.34 10.30
N LEU A 73 -9.62 6.28 9.06
CA LEU A 73 -8.22 6.50 8.77
C LEU A 73 -7.97 8.01 8.89
N ARG A 74 -7.18 8.44 9.88
CA ARG A 74 -6.89 9.86 10.07
C ARG A 74 -5.75 10.29 9.17
N GLU A 75 -5.79 11.52 8.64
CA GLU A 75 -4.68 12.09 7.86
C GLU A 75 -3.33 11.99 8.58
N THR A 76 -3.31 12.23 9.89
CA THR A 76 -2.09 12.13 10.71
C THR A 76 -1.50 10.73 10.74
N MET A 77 -2.35 9.70 10.66
CA MET A 77 -1.90 8.31 10.56
C MET A 77 -1.29 8.06 9.19
N ILE A 78 -1.98 8.45 8.12
CA ILE A 78 -1.49 8.31 6.72
C ILE A 78 -0.13 9.00 6.56
N ARG A 79 0.02 10.24 7.04
CA ARG A 79 1.28 10.99 7.00
C ARG A 79 2.41 10.25 7.70
N LYS A 80 2.13 9.69 8.88
CA LYS A 80 3.12 8.92 9.65
C LYS A 80 3.57 7.67 8.92
N GLU A 81 2.64 6.92 8.29
CA GLU A 81 2.99 5.74 7.50
C GLU A 81 3.88 6.13 6.31
N VAL A 82 3.55 7.20 5.59
CA VAL A 82 4.37 7.73 4.49
C VAL A 82 5.76 8.13 4.99
N GLU A 83 5.87 8.85 6.11
CA GLU A 83 7.17 9.24 6.69
C GLU A 83 8.05 8.03 7.06
N GLN A 84 7.44 6.98 7.62
CA GLN A 84 8.15 5.76 7.97
C GLN A 84 8.64 5.01 6.73
N ALA A 85 7.76 4.82 5.73
CA ALA A 85 8.11 4.17 4.48
C ALA A 85 9.21 4.92 3.71
N MET A 86 9.16 6.25 3.73
CA MET A 86 10.16 7.12 3.09
C MET A 86 11.52 7.14 3.79
N SER A 87 11.63 6.52 4.96
CA SER A 87 12.87 6.35 5.72
C SER A 87 13.52 4.97 5.49
N ILE A 88 12.92 4.11 4.67
CA ILE A 88 13.46 2.78 4.35
C ILE A 88 14.69 2.89 3.46
N GLU A 89 15.70 2.06 3.74
CA GLU A 89 16.87 1.87 2.88
C GLU A 89 16.94 0.42 2.36
N PRO A 90 17.11 0.20 1.04
CA PRO A 90 17.18 1.22 -0.02
C PRO A 90 15.85 1.97 -0.22
N ALA A 91 15.94 3.22 -0.69
CA ALA A 91 14.77 4.08 -0.88
C ALA A 91 13.75 3.44 -1.83
N LEU A 92 12.48 3.46 -1.42
CA LEU A 92 11.37 3.05 -2.27
C LEU A 92 11.19 4.04 -3.42
N THR A 93 10.88 3.52 -4.61
CA THR A 93 10.48 4.36 -5.75
C THR A 93 8.99 4.60 -5.82
N GLU A 94 8.21 3.77 -5.12
CA GLU A 94 6.75 3.86 -5.04
C GLU A 94 6.28 3.33 -3.68
N PHE A 95 5.20 3.91 -3.15
CA PHE A 95 4.63 3.48 -1.88
C PHE A 95 3.12 3.61 -1.89
N TYR A 96 2.44 2.51 -1.62
CA TYR A 96 0.98 2.38 -1.61
C TYR A 96 0.44 2.22 -0.18
N ILE A 97 -0.65 2.91 0.15
CA ILE A 97 -1.45 2.65 1.35
C ILE A 97 -2.81 2.14 0.91
N VAL A 98 -3.06 0.87 1.14
CA VAL A 98 -4.28 0.17 0.71
C VAL A 98 -5.17 -0.03 1.91
N THR A 99 -6.43 0.38 1.84
CA THR A 99 -7.35 0.36 2.99
C THR A 99 -8.75 -0.08 2.60
N THR A 100 -9.46 -0.72 3.53
CA THR A 100 -10.88 -1.04 3.38
C THR A 100 -11.80 0.06 3.92
N ALA A 101 -11.28 1.26 4.18
CA ALA A 101 -12.06 2.39 4.63
C ALA A 101 -13.18 2.73 3.62
N THR A 102 -14.23 3.41 4.08
CA THR A 102 -15.25 3.94 3.17
C THR A 102 -14.60 4.94 2.20
N ASP A 103 -14.88 4.83 0.90
CA ASP A 103 -14.44 5.81 -0.09
C ASP A 103 -14.95 7.20 0.33
N ASP A 104 -14.01 8.11 0.57
CA ASP A 104 -14.24 9.49 0.96
C ASP A 104 -13.31 10.32 0.09
N ALA A 105 -13.85 11.28 -0.66
CA ALA A 105 -13.04 12.12 -1.54
C ALA A 105 -11.88 12.83 -0.80
N ALA A 106 -12.00 13.04 0.52
CA ALA A 106 -10.92 13.57 1.35
C ALA A 106 -9.65 12.70 1.29
N TYR A 107 -9.81 11.38 1.15
CA TYR A 107 -8.72 10.43 0.98
C TYR A 107 -8.01 10.59 -0.37
N ASP A 108 -8.75 10.74 -1.46
CA ASP A 108 -8.18 10.94 -2.80
C ASP A 108 -7.39 12.27 -2.88
N PHE A 109 -7.94 13.34 -2.29
CA PHE A 109 -7.26 14.62 -2.23
C PHE A 109 -6.00 14.56 -1.36
N LEU A 110 -6.05 13.84 -0.23
CA LEU A 110 -4.90 13.65 0.63
C LEU A 110 -3.80 12.83 -0.07
N ALA A 111 -4.17 11.75 -0.72
CA ALA A 111 -3.28 10.93 -1.54
C ALA A 111 -2.57 11.78 -2.61
N THR A 112 -3.35 12.55 -3.37
CA THR A 112 -2.83 13.46 -4.41
C THR A 112 -1.87 14.49 -3.81
N LYS A 113 -2.22 15.08 -2.66
CA LYS A 113 -1.37 16.05 -1.95
C LYS A 113 -0.04 15.41 -1.51
N LEU A 114 -0.09 14.21 -0.95
CA LEU A 114 1.11 13.49 -0.51
C LEU A 114 2.01 13.11 -1.69
N ALA A 115 1.43 12.67 -2.80
CA ALA A 115 2.16 12.40 -4.03
C ALA A 115 2.91 13.64 -4.52
N GLN A 116 2.23 14.80 -4.57
CA GLN A 116 2.85 16.07 -4.95
C GLN A 116 3.95 16.51 -3.97
N GLU A 117 3.75 16.34 -2.67
CA GLU A 117 4.76 16.66 -1.64
C GLU A 117 6.03 15.81 -1.81
N GLN A 118 5.89 14.52 -2.12
CA GLN A 118 7.04 13.62 -2.32
C GLN A 118 7.72 13.82 -3.68
N ALA A 119 6.95 14.13 -4.73
CA ALA A 119 7.48 14.50 -6.04
C ALA A 119 8.43 15.70 -5.95
N LYS A 120 8.09 16.72 -5.14
CA LYS A 120 8.98 17.87 -4.87
C LYS A 120 10.31 17.49 -4.22
N ARG A 121 10.39 16.32 -3.59
CA ARG A 121 11.59 15.76 -2.95
C ARG A 121 12.34 14.78 -3.87
N GLY A 122 11.95 14.71 -5.15
CA GLY A 122 12.56 13.85 -6.16
C GLY A 122 12.14 12.38 -6.09
N ARG A 123 11.00 12.08 -5.46
CA ARG A 123 10.50 10.71 -5.23
C ARG A 123 9.11 10.55 -5.83
N THR A 124 8.81 9.40 -6.41
CA THR A 124 7.44 9.07 -6.80
C THR A 124 6.77 8.35 -5.62
N VAL A 125 5.60 8.81 -5.21
CA VAL A 125 4.79 8.15 -4.17
C VAL A 125 3.35 8.21 -4.62
N ASP A 126 2.76 7.05 -4.86
CA ASP A 126 1.36 6.91 -5.27
C ASP A 126 0.57 6.27 -4.12
N ALA A 127 -0.11 7.11 -3.35
CA ALA A 127 -1.03 6.62 -2.33
C ALA A 127 -2.37 6.29 -2.99
N GLU A 128 -2.68 5.02 -3.22
CA GLU A 128 -3.97 4.62 -3.79
C GLU A 128 -4.88 4.05 -2.71
N ILE A 129 -5.96 4.78 -2.40
CA ILE A 129 -6.99 4.35 -1.47
C ILE A 129 -8.02 3.56 -2.27
N SER A 130 -7.80 2.26 -2.37
CA SER A 130 -8.64 1.39 -3.20
C SER A 130 -9.65 0.65 -2.35
N GLN A 131 -10.93 1.07 -2.41
CA GLN A 131 -12.02 0.16 -2.13
C GLN A 131 -12.08 -0.94 -3.18
N LYS A 132 -11.85 -2.18 -2.76
CA LYS A 132 -12.55 -3.30 -3.37
C LYS A 132 -13.69 -3.71 -2.48
N GLY A 133 -14.75 -2.90 -2.52
CA GLY A 133 -16.08 -3.31 -2.10
C GLY A 133 -16.57 -4.40 -3.05
N CYS A 134 -16.61 -5.63 -2.56
CA CYS A 134 -17.39 -6.68 -3.18
C CYS A 134 -18.86 -6.26 -3.10
N THR A 135 -19.48 -5.98 -4.25
CA THR A 135 -20.93 -6.19 -4.41
C THR A 135 -21.16 -7.67 -4.68
#